data_AF-A0A194AFS9-F1
#
_entry.id   AF-A0A194AFS9-F1
#
_cell.length_a   1.000
_cell.length_b   1.000
_cell.length_c   1.000
_cell.angle_alpha   90.00
_cell.angle_beta   90.00
_cell.angle_gamma   90.00
#
_symmetry.space_group_name_H-M   'P 1'
#
loop_
_entity.id
_entity.type
_entity.pdbx_description
1 polymer ?
#
loop_
_entity_poly.entity_id
_entity_poly.type
_entity_poly.pdbx_seq_one_letter_code
_entity_poly.pdbx_strand_id
1 'polypeptide(L)'
;MRTKRKTYSPKFKSRVALEALENDLTTPEIAAKYGVHPTLVNKWRKELQAGASSIFSSKSKKKTLEKAHEAEIKELHAKIGQLTIERDFLAKACGK
;
A
#
# COMPACT_ATOMS: atom_id res chain seq x y z
N MET A 1 29.51 3.01 18.03
CA MET A 1 28.24 3.55 18.56
C MET A 1 27.26 3.72 17.39
N ARG A 2 26.20 2.89 17.29
CA ARG A 2 25.22 3.00 16.18
C ARG A 2 24.30 4.20 16.46
N THR A 3 24.40 5.24 15.66
CA THR A 3 23.48 6.38 15.75
C THR A 3 22.08 5.90 15.38
N LYS A 4 21.10 6.04 16.28
CA LYS A 4 19.69 5.72 15.98
C LYS A 4 19.25 6.64 14.84
N ARG A 5 18.92 6.08 13.68
CA ARG A 5 18.37 6.84 12.56
C ARG A 5 17.09 7.53 13.01
N LYS A 6 17.01 8.86 12.83
CA LYS A 6 15.74 9.59 12.96
C LYS A 6 14.75 9.04 11.93
N THR A 7 13.66 8.47 12.42
CA THR A 7 12.54 8.01 11.60
C THR A 7 11.54 9.14 11.45
N TYR A 8 11.21 9.49 10.20
CA TYR A 8 10.19 10.49 9.89
C TYR A 8 8.88 9.82 9.51
N SER A 9 7.75 10.39 9.94
CA SER A 9 6.44 9.86 9.58
C SER A 9 6.17 10.02 8.07
N PRO A 10 5.41 9.12 7.44
CA PRO A 10 5.08 9.23 6.02
C PRO A 10 4.44 10.57 5.65
N LYS A 11 3.53 11.07 6.51
CA LYS A 11 2.85 12.37 6.37
C LYS A 11 3.84 13.54 6.36
N PHE A 12 4.89 13.47 7.17
CA PHE A 12 5.91 14.51 7.23
C PHE A 12 6.78 14.49 5.96
N LYS A 13 7.20 13.29 5.52
CA LYS A 13 7.98 13.14 4.27
C LYS A 13 7.21 13.65 3.06
N SER A 14 5.92 13.33 2.95
CA SER A 14 5.08 13.79 1.84
C SER A 14 4.92 15.30 1.83
N ARG A 15 4.72 15.94 2.99
CA ARG A 15 4.62 17.40 3.09
C ARG A 15 5.91 18.09 2.65
N VAL A 16 7.05 17.63 3.16
CA VAL A 16 8.37 18.18 2.80
C VAL A 16 8.68 17.96 1.31
N ALA A 17 8.30 16.81 0.75
CA ALA A 17 8.50 16.52 -0.67
C ALA A 17 7.60 17.35 -1.59
N LEU A 18 6.35 17.61 -1.20
CA LEU A 18 5.42 18.48 -1.95
C LEU A 18 5.91 19.93 -1.98
N GLU A 19 6.32 20.45 -0.83
CA GLU A 19 6.84 21.81 -0.71
C GLU A 19 8.19 21.96 -1.44
N ALA A 20 8.94 20.88 -1.62
CA ALA A 20 10.13 20.85 -2.47
C ALA A 20 9.84 20.72 -3.98
N LEU A 21 8.59 20.48 -4.35
CA LEU A 21 8.09 20.39 -5.73
C LEU A 21 7.41 21.69 -6.16
N GLU A 22 6.70 22.36 -5.26
CA GLU A 22 6.30 23.76 -5.41
C GLU A 22 7.57 24.62 -5.48
N ASN A 23 7.81 25.29 -6.62
CA ASN A 23 9.07 26.00 -6.92
C ASN A 23 9.31 27.27 -6.06
N ASP A 24 8.58 27.44 -4.96
CA ASP A 24 8.62 28.65 -4.12
C ASP A 24 9.78 28.66 -3.11
N LEU A 25 10.36 27.50 -2.78
CA LEU A 25 11.43 27.40 -1.79
C LEU A 25 12.57 26.50 -2.27
N THR A 26 13.80 26.97 -2.09
CA THR A 26 14.98 26.17 -2.43
C THR A 26 15.16 25.04 -1.42
N THR A 27 15.67 23.88 -1.88
CA THR A 27 15.99 22.72 -1.02
C THR A 27 16.70 23.08 0.31
N PRO A 28 17.69 24.00 0.35
CA PRO A 28 18.31 24.42 1.61
C PRO A 28 17.40 25.22 2.54
N GLU A 29 16.47 26.03 2.02
CA GLU A 29 15.51 26.79 2.83
C GLU A 29 14.46 25.87 3.46
N ILE A 30 13.98 24.88 2.71
CA ILE A 30 13.06 23.84 3.22
C ILE A 30 13.75 22.99 4.29
N ALA A 31 15.01 22.63 4.05
CA ALA A 31 15.86 21.94 5.01
C ALA A 31 15.99 22.73 6.32
N ALA A 32 16.23 24.05 6.24
CA ALA A 32 16.32 24.93 7.41
C ALA A 32 14.96 25.06 8.13
N LYS A 33 13.87 25.27 7.39
CA LYS A 33 12.51 25.41 7.93
C LYS A 33 12.04 24.19 8.72
N TYR A 34 12.40 22.99 8.26
CA TYR A 34 11.98 21.74 8.88
C TYR A 34 13.07 21.08 9.74
N GLY A 35 14.27 21.66 9.82
CA GLY A 35 15.41 21.05 10.54
C GLY A 35 15.85 19.71 9.95
N VAL A 36 15.68 19.53 8.63
CA VAL A 36 15.97 18.29 7.89
C VAL A 36 17.19 18.48 7.01
N HIS A 37 18.04 17.47 6.89
CA HIS A 37 19.21 17.56 6.00
C HIS A 37 18.80 17.72 4.52
N PRO A 38 19.43 18.61 3.72
CA PRO A 38 19.07 18.84 2.31
C PRO A 38 19.05 17.57 1.44
N THR A 39 19.95 16.61 1.72
CA THR A 39 19.97 15.30 1.05
C THR A 39 18.68 14.49 1.25
N LEU A 40 18.06 14.57 2.43
CA LEU A 40 16.79 13.89 2.72
C LEU A 40 15.64 14.52 1.95
N VAL A 41 15.62 15.86 1.84
CA VAL A 41 14.61 16.59 1.05
C VAL A 41 14.67 16.17 -0.42
N ASN A 42 15.87 16.14 -1.01
CA ASN A 42 16.07 15.65 -2.38
C ASN A 42 15.66 14.19 -2.56
N LYS A 43 15.97 13.34 -1.58
CA LYS A 43 15.56 11.94 -1.60
C LYS A 43 14.04 11.80 -1.59
N TRP A 44 13.34 12.50 -0.69
CA TRP A 44 11.89 12.43 -0.60
C TRP A 44 11.19 13.06 -1.80
N ARG A 45 11.76 14.11 -2.40
CA ARG A 45 11.30 14.67 -3.68
C ARG A 45 11.32 13.60 -4.79
N LYS A 46 12.44 12.89 -4.95
CA LYS A 46 12.56 11.79 -5.92
C LYS A 46 11.61 10.63 -5.62
N GLU A 47 11.50 10.23 -4.35
CA GLU A 47 10.56 9.18 -3.92
C GLU A 47 9.10 9.57 -4.22
N LEU A 48 8.72 10.82 -4.00
CA LEU A 48 7.37 11.31 -4.31
C LEU A 48 7.12 11.34 -5.82
N GLN A 49 8.08 11.80 -6.62
CA GLN A 49 7.95 11.85 -8.08
C GLN A 49 7.85 10.44 -8.70
N ALA A 50 8.66 9.49 -8.23
CA ALA A 50 8.60 8.10 -8.68
C ALA A 50 7.34 7.39 -8.16
N GLY A 51 6.92 7.68 -6.93
CA GLY A 51 5.72 7.14 -6.30
C GLY A 51 4.43 7.69 -6.88
N ALA A 52 4.42 8.93 -7.39
CA ALA A 52 3.23 9.58 -7.93
C ALA A 52 2.61 8.76 -9.07
N SER A 53 3.42 8.32 -10.04
CA SER A 53 2.97 7.45 -11.13
C SER A 53 2.39 6.13 -10.62
N SER A 54 2.96 5.58 -9.55
CA SER A 54 2.45 4.37 -8.91
C SER A 54 1.10 4.60 -8.23
N ILE A 55 0.83 5.77 -7.65
CA ILE A 55 -0.47 6.10 -7.05
C ILE A 55 -1.58 6.11 -8.10
N PHE A 56 -1.31 6.67 -9.29
CA PHE A 56 -2.27 6.67 -10.40
C PHE A 56 -2.42 5.29 -11.06
N SER A 57 -1.37 4.46 -11.08
CA SER A 57 -1.44 3.06 -11.55
C SER A 57 -2.06 2.09 -10.53
N SER A 58 -1.91 2.38 -9.24
CA SER A 58 -2.31 1.52 -8.12
C SER A 58 -3.82 1.32 -8.05
N LYS A 59 -4.63 2.32 -8.44
CA LYS A 59 -6.09 2.15 -8.55
C LYS A 59 -6.47 1.01 -9.50
N SER A 60 -5.77 0.89 -10.62
CA SER A 60 -6.03 -0.18 -11.60
C SER A 60 -5.58 -1.53 -11.05
N LYS A 61 -4.42 -1.60 -10.39
CA LYS A 61 -3.91 -2.84 -9.79
C LYS A 61 -4.77 -3.32 -8.62
N LYS A 62 -5.23 -2.42 -7.76
CA LYS A 62 -6.11 -2.74 -6.63
C LYS A 62 -7.43 -3.32 -7.12
N LYS A 63 -8.04 -2.71 -8.14
CA LYS A 63 -9.27 -3.22 -8.75
C LYS A 63 -9.11 -4.61 -9.37
N THR A 64 -7.98 -4.89 -10.01
CA THR A 64 -7.67 -6.24 -10.53
C THR A 64 -7.49 -7.25 -9.40
N LEU A 65 -6.77 -6.87 -8.34
CA LEU A 65 -6.54 -7.74 -7.18
C LEU A 65 -7.84 -8.05 -6.44
N GLU A 66 -8.70 -7.05 -6.24
CA GLU A 66 -10.01 -7.21 -5.62
C GLU A 66 -10.92 -8.15 -6.43
N LYS A 67 -10.90 -8.04 -7.77
CA LYS A 67 -11.63 -8.99 -8.65
C LYS A 67 -11.09 -10.42 -8.56
N ALA A 68 -9.77 -10.60 -8.51
CA ALA A 68 -9.16 -11.92 -8.36
C ALA A 68 -9.54 -12.55 -7.01
N HIS A 69 -9.51 -11.75 -5.94
CA HIS A 69 -9.93 -12.19 -4.60
C HIS A 69 -11.43 -12.51 -4.53
N GLU A 70 -12.28 -11.73 -5.20
CA GLU A 70 -13.72 -12.02 -5.30
C GLU A 70 -14.00 -13.32 -6.05
N ALA A 71 -13.24 -13.62 -7.11
CA ALA A 71 -13.33 -14.89 -7.84
C ALA A 71 -12.91 -16.08 -6.96
N GLU A 72 -11.82 -15.95 -6.20
CA GLU A 72 -11.35 -16.98 -5.25
C GLU A 72 -12.38 -17.24 -4.15
N ILE A 73 -12.96 -16.19 -3.56
CA ILE A 73 -14.04 -16.34 -2.56
C ILE A 73 -15.22 -17.10 -3.15
N LYS A 74 -15.61 -16.79 -4.39
CA LYS A 74 -16.74 -17.46 -5.05
C LYS A 74 -16.47 -18.95 -5.27
N GLU A 75 -15.26 -19.31 -5.68
CA GLU A 75 -14.84 -20.70 -5.86
C GLU A 75 -14.84 -21.45 -4.50
N LEU A 76 -14.27 -20.83 -3.47
CA LEU A 76 -14.26 -21.39 -2.11
C LEU A 76 -15.69 -21.59 -1.58
N HIS A 77 -16.59 -20.63 -1.75
CA HIS A 77 -17.99 -20.77 -1.35
C HIS A 77 -18.70 -21.90 -2.12
N ALA A 78 -18.44 -22.06 -3.41
CA ALA A 78 -18.98 -23.17 -4.19
C ALA A 78 -18.45 -24.52 -3.66
N LYS A 79 -17.17 -24.61 -3.33
CA LYS A 79 -16.57 -25.82 -2.76
C LYS A 79 -17.14 -26.17 -1.39
N ILE A 80 -17.36 -25.17 -0.52
CA ILE A 80 -18.03 -25.34 0.76
C ILE A 80 -19.46 -25.89 0.55
N GLY A 81 -20.20 -25.34 -0.42
CA GLY A 81 -21.53 -25.85 -0.76
C GLY A 81 -21.50 -27.31 -1.23
N GLN A 82 -20.59 -27.66 -2.14
CA GLN A 82 -20.42 -29.03 -2.62
C GLN A 82 -20.11 -29.99 -1.46
N LEU A 83 -19.12 -29.64 -0.62
CA LEU A 83 -18.73 -30.45 0.53
C LEU A 83 -19.87 -30.60 1.55
N THR A 84 -20.70 -29.56 1.73
CA THR A 84 -21.86 -29.62 2.62
C THR A 84 -22.88 -30.62 2.11
N ILE A 85 -23.17 -30.61 0.80
CA ILE A 85 -24.09 -31.55 0.16
C ILE A 85 -23.55 -32.98 0.24
N GLU A 86 -22.26 -33.19 -0.08
CA GLU A 86 -21.61 -34.50 0.01
C GLU A 86 -21.64 -35.05 1.44
N ARG A 87 -21.33 -34.21 2.43
CA ARG A 87 -21.44 -34.58 3.85
C ARG A 87 -22.86 -34.98 4.21
N ASP A 88 -23.86 -34.18 3.85
CA ASP A 88 -25.26 -34.44 4.18
C ASP A 88 -25.79 -35.70 3.49
N PHE A 89 -25.34 -35.96 2.26
CA PHE A 89 -25.63 -37.19 1.54
C PHE A 89 -25.01 -38.41 2.24
N LEU A 90 -23.72 -38.35 2.59
CA LEU A 90 -23.04 -39.44 3.30
C LEU A 90 -23.64 -39.68 4.69
N ALA A 91 -23.97 -38.63 5.43
CA ALA A 91 -24.61 -38.75 6.74
C ALA A 91 -25.99 -39.41 6.64
N LYS A 92 -26.76 -39.14 5.57
CA LYS A 92 -28.05 -39.80 5.31
C LYS A 92 -27.88 -41.23 4.80
N ALA A 93 -26.88 -41.50 3.96
CA ALA A 93 -26.65 -42.81 3.35
C ALA A 93 -26.01 -43.82 4.33
N CYS A 94 -25.09 -43.36 5.18
CA CYS A 94 -24.51 -44.15 6.27
C CYS A 94 -25.32 -44.06 7.57
N GLY A 95 -26.44 -43.34 7.57
CA GLY A 95 -27.40 -43.25 8.67
C GLY A 95 -28.39 -44.41 8.69
N LYS A 96 -27.86 -45.64 8.73
CA LYS A 96 -28.48 -46.85 9.29
C LYS A 96 -27.40 -47.71 9.90
#